data_AF-A0A2A4VY91-F1
#
_entry.id   AF-A0A2A4VY91-F1
#
_cell.length_a   1.000
_cell.length_b   1.000
_cell.length_c   1.000
_cell.angle_alpha   90.00
_cell.angle_beta   90.00
_cell.angle_gamma   90.00
#
_symmetry.space_group_name_H-M   'P 1'
#
loop_
_entity.id
_entity.type
_entity.pdbx_description
1 polymer ?
#
loop_
_entity_poly.entity_id
_entity_poly.type
_entity_poly.pdbx_seq_one_letter_code
_entity_poly.pdbx_strand_id
1 'polypeptide(L)'
;MLFFRSLLCKLGFDDRLRFFIINFIGYFSFLLTHSVSDSKILSLIILFASAYFSAMSALRRLHDAQLKTNWLVLSIACYLVIGLAIIFVSASIINWLIILPLTLSALLLTYSSNGNKQYNLGYNGPVDLSHYKSADIHTHHAKIEPSFVVSEQKKLDPSLNKSVNSTVENIDYNNTQFNASAIAAPQTTQKNQGIDTSDLGETIRHILLKHKKTLLLAVSFFIVIIFTAIYTTSSPTTEISQHQQASISNIQQNQSLIFERSAQLDMPDNFTLFLNQYNGLIIHWQADEPSVNQFWSLVNAQGDDSCQQISFNKGEKFRTLTVSVENKINHYASFSPLDTQKLLQAIAFRGSFSLCDFKFSLKGSQAALNKNSRYADFIEY
;
A
#
# COMPACT_ATOMS: atom_id res chain seq x y z
N MET A 1 19.87 15.90 12.22
CA MET A 1 19.00 15.59 13.39
C MET A 1 17.87 16.59 13.62
N LEU A 2 18.06 17.91 13.44
CA LEU A 2 17.04 18.93 13.74
C LEU A 2 15.69 18.69 13.03
N PHE A 3 15.70 18.29 11.75
CA PHE A 3 14.47 17.94 11.02
C PHE A 3 13.63 16.85 11.72
N PHE A 4 14.25 15.75 12.15
CA PHE A 4 13.56 14.67 12.88
C PHE A 4 13.02 15.14 14.24
N ARG A 5 13.77 15.99 14.97
CA ARG A 5 13.26 16.64 16.20
C ARG A 5 12.02 17.49 15.94
N SER A 6 11.95 18.19 14.81
CA SER A 6 10.76 18.99 14.45
C SER A 6 9.54 18.11 14.10
N LEU A 7 9.73 16.91 13.51
CA LEU A 7 8.65 15.94 13.27
C LEU A 7 8.05 15.39 14.58
N LEU A 8 8.88 15.26 15.61
CA LEU A 8 8.50 14.76 16.94
C LEU A 8 8.04 15.87 17.91
N CYS A 9 7.96 17.13 17.48
CA CYS A 9 7.58 18.22 18.36
C CYS A 9 6.06 18.35 18.49
N LYS A 10 5.55 18.42 19.74
CA LYS A 10 4.12 18.60 20.04
C LYS A 10 3.65 20.06 20.05
N LEU A 11 4.57 21.01 20.27
CA LEU A 11 4.27 22.43 20.54
C LEU A 11 4.37 23.34 19.31
N GLY A 12 4.78 22.80 18.16
CA GLY A 12 4.91 23.59 16.93
C GLY A 12 3.62 23.70 16.11
N PHE A 13 3.78 24.27 14.93
CA PHE A 13 2.78 24.51 13.90
C PHE A 13 3.32 24.00 12.57
N ASP A 14 2.47 23.31 11.81
CA ASP A 14 2.76 22.84 10.45
C ASP A 14 1.87 23.59 9.46
N ASP A 15 2.46 24.04 8.35
CA ASP A 15 1.71 24.61 7.23
C ASP A 15 0.95 23.52 6.44
N ARG A 16 0.17 23.96 5.45
CA ARG A 16 -0.60 23.06 4.57
C ARG A 16 0.31 22.09 3.80
N LEU A 17 1.40 22.60 3.22
CA LEU A 17 2.28 21.83 2.35
C LEU A 17 2.98 20.70 3.11
N ARG A 18 3.53 21.02 4.28
CA ARG A 18 4.22 20.06 5.14
C ARG A 18 3.28 19.00 5.71
N PHE A 19 2.09 19.42 6.18
CA PHE A 19 1.07 18.48 6.63
C PHE A 19 0.67 17.51 5.51
N PHE A 20 0.45 18.01 4.29
CA PHE A 20 0.17 17.17 3.12
C PHE A 20 1.30 16.17 2.85
N ILE A 21 2.55 16.62 2.76
CA ILE A 21 3.71 15.77 2.46
C ILE A 21 3.88 14.66 3.51
N ILE A 22 3.75 14.98 4.80
CA ILE A 22 3.90 13.97 5.88
C ILE A 22 2.80 12.91 5.79
N ASN A 23 1.54 13.29 5.59
CA ASN A 23 0.43 12.33 5.47
C ASN A 23 0.52 11.53 4.17
N PHE A 24 0.88 12.16 3.05
CA PHE A 24 1.07 11.47 1.76
C PHE A 24 2.14 10.38 1.87
N ILE A 25 3.32 10.71 2.39
CA ILE A 25 4.41 9.72 2.60
C ILE A 25 3.96 8.63 3.59
N GLY A 26 3.27 8.99 4.68
CA GLY A 26 2.76 8.04 5.66
C GLY A 26 1.77 7.03 5.07
N TYR A 27 0.76 7.50 4.34
CA TYR A 27 -0.25 6.63 3.73
C TYR A 27 0.32 5.83 2.55
N PHE A 28 1.16 6.45 1.71
CA PHE A 28 1.81 5.77 0.59
C PHE A 28 2.76 4.66 1.05
N SER A 29 3.61 4.92 2.06
CA SER A 29 4.51 3.90 2.61
C SER A 29 3.77 2.72 3.25
N PHE A 30 2.65 2.98 3.93
CA PHE A 30 1.77 1.93 4.44
C PHE A 30 1.17 1.07 3.30
N LEU A 31 0.54 1.69 2.30
CA LEU A 31 -0.06 0.98 1.16
C LEU A 31 0.98 0.19 0.37
N LEU A 32 2.16 0.78 0.11
CA LEU A 32 3.26 0.11 -0.58
C LEU A 32 3.77 -1.10 0.22
N THR A 33 3.96 -0.95 1.53
CA THR A 33 4.39 -2.06 2.41
C THR A 33 3.38 -3.20 2.39
N HIS A 34 2.09 -2.88 2.53
CA HIS A 34 1.03 -3.89 2.51
C HIS A 34 0.86 -4.57 1.14
N SER A 35 1.12 -3.85 0.04
CA SER A 35 1.00 -4.39 -1.32
C SER A 35 2.22 -5.21 -1.75
N VAL A 36 3.40 -4.98 -1.15
CA VAL A 36 4.68 -5.62 -1.53
C VAL A 36 5.07 -6.73 -0.55
N SER A 37 4.54 -6.74 0.69
CA SER A 37 4.90 -7.71 1.71
C SER A 37 3.70 -8.50 2.23
N ASP A 38 3.77 -9.83 2.12
CA ASP A 38 2.83 -10.77 2.75
C ASP A 38 2.88 -10.72 4.29
N SER A 39 3.89 -10.06 4.87
CA SER A 39 4.11 -10.03 6.32
C SER A 39 3.22 -8.98 7.02
N LYS A 40 2.12 -9.47 7.61
CA LYS A 40 1.19 -8.67 8.43
C LYS A 40 1.89 -7.89 9.55
N ILE A 41 2.97 -8.44 10.12
CA ILE A 41 3.79 -7.79 11.17
C ILE A 41 4.46 -6.52 10.65
N LEU A 42 5.06 -6.55 9.45
CA LEU A 42 5.70 -5.38 8.87
C LEU A 42 4.66 -4.30 8.54
N SER A 43 3.51 -4.71 8.00
CA SER A 43 2.38 -3.80 7.73
C SER A 43 1.87 -3.14 9.02
N LEU A 44 1.79 -3.87 10.14
CA LEU A 44 1.43 -3.30 11.45
C LEU A 44 2.48 -2.30 11.96
N ILE A 45 3.77 -2.62 11.87
CA ILE A 45 4.85 -1.72 12.29
C ILE A 45 4.78 -0.40 11.51
N ILE A 46 4.63 -0.47 10.18
CA ILE A 46 4.52 0.72 9.33
C ILE A 46 3.23 1.49 9.61
N LEU A 47 2.09 0.82 9.83
CA LEU A 47 0.81 1.48 10.20
C LEU A 47 0.93 2.28 11.50
N PHE A 48 1.53 1.72 12.55
CA PHE A 48 1.69 2.44 13.81
C PHE A 48 2.71 3.59 13.68
N ALA A 49 3.79 3.40 12.91
CA ALA A 49 4.77 4.45 12.65
C ALA A 49 4.17 5.63 11.85
N SER A 50 3.47 5.35 10.74
CA SER A 50 2.82 6.36 9.90
C SER A 50 1.69 7.08 10.64
N ALA A 51 0.88 6.35 11.43
CA ALA A 51 -0.17 6.94 12.27
C ALA A 51 0.41 7.87 13.34
N TYR A 52 1.55 7.52 13.94
CA TYR A 52 2.23 8.38 14.91
C TYR A 52 2.76 9.68 14.26
N PHE A 53 3.44 9.61 13.11
CA PHE A 53 3.89 10.83 12.42
C PHE A 53 2.72 11.69 11.92
N SER A 54 1.66 11.06 11.40
CA SER A 54 0.43 11.74 10.99
C SER A 54 -0.26 12.41 12.18
N ALA A 55 -0.32 11.76 13.35
CA ALA A 55 -0.89 12.34 14.57
C ALA A 55 -0.09 13.56 15.05
N MET A 56 1.24 13.50 15.00
CA MET A 56 2.10 14.60 15.42
C MET A 56 2.02 15.79 14.45
N SER A 57 1.87 15.55 13.15
CA SER A 57 1.63 16.63 12.17
C SER A 57 0.21 17.18 12.25
N ALA A 58 -0.80 16.32 12.42
CA ALA A 58 -2.18 16.74 12.64
C ALA A 58 -2.33 17.58 13.91
N LEU A 59 -1.70 17.22 15.02
CA LEU A 59 -1.70 18.04 16.25
C LEU A 59 -1.16 19.46 15.99
N ARG A 60 0.01 19.56 15.33
CA ARG A 60 0.61 20.84 14.94
C ARG A 60 -0.28 21.63 13.98
N ARG A 61 -0.97 20.96 13.06
CA ARG A 61 -1.91 21.56 12.12
C ARG A 61 -3.21 22.03 12.78
N LEU A 62 -3.72 21.30 13.78
CA LEU A 62 -4.84 21.73 14.62
C LEU A 62 -4.49 22.97 15.43
N HIS A 63 -3.31 23.02 16.05
CA HIS A 63 -2.80 24.21 16.74
C HIS A 63 -2.68 25.40 15.78
N ASP A 64 -2.27 25.15 14.54
CA ASP A 64 -2.10 26.19 13.52
C ASP A 64 -3.42 26.83 13.08
N ALA A 65 -4.44 26.00 12.89
CA ALA A 65 -5.82 26.39 12.59
C ALA A 65 -6.68 26.72 13.82
N GLN A 66 -6.09 26.72 15.04
CA GLN A 66 -6.78 26.94 16.32
C GLN A 66 -8.01 26.05 16.57
N LEU A 67 -7.97 24.81 16.07
CA LEU A 67 -9.06 23.82 16.20
C LEU A 67 -8.94 23.00 17.49
N LYS A 68 -10.09 22.56 18.02
CA LYS A 68 -10.16 21.68 19.19
C LYS A 68 -9.50 20.33 18.90
N THR A 69 -8.64 19.88 19.82
CA THR A 69 -7.86 18.62 19.72
C THR A 69 -8.72 17.38 19.45
N ASN A 70 -10.02 17.39 19.76
CA ASN A 70 -10.94 16.28 19.45
C ASN A 70 -10.96 15.89 17.95
N TRP A 71 -10.68 16.83 17.03
CA TRP A 71 -10.56 16.54 15.60
C TRP A 71 -9.36 15.65 15.25
N LEU A 72 -8.31 15.63 16.09
CA LEU A 72 -7.17 14.72 15.97
C LEU A 72 -7.61 13.25 16.13
N VAL A 73 -8.43 13.00 17.15
CA VAL A 73 -8.94 11.66 17.47
C VAL A 73 -9.72 11.10 16.29
N LEU A 74 -10.56 11.93 15.66
CA LEU A 74 -11.38 11.53 14.53
C LEU A 74 -10.53 11.06 13.33
N SER A 75 -9.55 11.86 12.88
CA SER A 75 -8.72 11.48 11.72
C SER A 75 -7.79 10.28 12.01
N ILE A 76 -7.18 10.23 13.20
CA ILE A 76 -6.20 9.19 13.53
C ILE A 76 -6.87 7.86 13.90
N ALA A 77 -7.98 7.86 14.64
CA ALA A 77 -8.73 6.64 14.91
C ALA A 77 -9.33 6.05 13.62
N CYS A 78 -9.85 6.90 12.73
CA CYS A 78 -10.31 6.50 11.40
C CYS A 78 -9.19 5.82 10.59
N TYR A 79 -8.00 6.42 10.55
CA TYR A 79 -6.85 5.82 9.86
C TYR A 79 -6.42 4.48 10.47
N LEU A 80 -6.34 4.37 11.81
CA LEU A 80 -5.96 3.12 12.48
C LEU A 80 -6.97 2.00 12.26
N VAL A 81 -8.27 2.26 12.41
CA VAL A 81 -9.32 1.26 12.19
C VAL A 81 -9.31 0.75 10.75
N ILE A 82 -9.14 1.64 9.78
CA ILE A 82 -9.09 1.29 8.35
C ILE A 82 -7.79 0.57 7.99
N GLY A 83 -6.65 1.01 8.54
CA GLY A 83 -5.37 0.31 8.36
C GLY A 83 -5.39 -1.11 8.92
N LEU A 84 -6.03 -1.32 10.08
CA LEU A 84 -6.24 -2.66 10.64
C LEU A 84 -7.18 -3.50 9.75
N ALA A 85 -8.29 -2.94 9.27
CA ALA A 85 -9.19 -3.63 8.36
C ALA A 85 -8.48 -4.08 7.07
N ILE A 86 -7.62 -3.22 6.49
CA ILE A 86 -6.76 -3.53 5.34
C ILE A 86 -5.80 -4.70 5.65
N ILE A 87 -5.11 -4.69 6.81
CA ILE A 87 -4.14 -5.74 7.16
C ILE A 87 -4.80 -7.11 7.37
N PHE A 88 -6.00 -7.14 7.94
CA PHE A 88 -6.65 -8.39 8.37
C PHE A 88 -7.58 -9.01 7.32
N VAL A 89 -8.16 -8.23 6.40
CA VAL A 89 -9.06 -8.75 5.37
C VAL A 89 -8.34 -8.85 4.02
N SER A 90 -8.32 -10.04 3.42
CA SER A 90 -7.54 -10.35 2.21
C SER A 90 -8.06 -9.74 0.89
N ALA A 91 -9.07 -8.86 0.95
CA ALA A 91 -9.76 -8.37 -0.24
C ALA A 91 -9.19 -7.03 -0.71
N SER A 92 -8.58 -6.99 -1.90
CA SER A 92 -7.96 -5.79 -2.50
C SER A 92 -8.89 -4.59 -2.62
N ILE A 93 -10.22 -4.81 -2.64
CA ILE A 93 -11.23 -3.74 -2.65
C ILE A 93 -11.15 -2.85 -1.40
N ILE A 94 -10.67 -3.38 -0.26
CA ILE A 94 -10.61 -2.67 1.02
C ILE A 94 -9.46 -1.66 1.06
N ASN A 95 -8.45 -1.79 0.17
CA ASN A 95 -7.41 -0.78 0.03
C ASN A 95 -7.98 0.60 -0.35
N TRP A 96 -9.09 0.65 -1.10
CA TRP A 96 -9.79 1.90 -1.44
C TRP A 96 -10.39 2.64 -0.24
N LEU A 97 -10.60 1.93 0.87
CA LEU A 97 -11.13 2.50 2.10
C LEU A 97 -10.20 3.57 2.71
N ILE A 98 -8.91 3.56 2.34
CA ILE A 98 -7.93 4.61 2.67
C ILE A 98 -8.33 6.01 2.19
N ILE A 99 -9.24 6.11 1.20
CA ILE A 99 -9.81 7.39 0.77
C ILE A 99 -10.52 8.08 1.93
N LEU A 100 -11.15 7.36 2.86
CA LEU A 100 -11.84 7.98 3.98
C LEU A 100 -10.89 8.80 4.88
N PRO A 101 -9.83 8.24 5.52
CA PRO A 101 -8.89 9.04 6.31
C PRO A 101 -8.15 10.09 5.46
N LEU A 102 -7.95 9.85 4.16
CA LEU A 102 -7.43 10.87 3.24
C LEU A 102 -8.37 12.08 3.12
N THR A 103 -9.69 11.88 2.98
CA THR A 103 -10.66 13.00 2.93
C THR A 103 -10.75 13.75 4.26
N LEU A 104 -10.63 13.06 5.40
CA LEU A 104 -10.56 13.72 6.71
C LEU A 104 -9.29 14.56 6.84
N SER A 105 -8.12 14.03 6.46
CA SER A 105 -6.87 14.82 6.41
C SER A 105 -6.95 15.98 5.39
N ALA A 106 -7.61 15.78 4.25
CA ALA A 106 -7.86 16.85 3.29
C ALA A 106 -8.76 17.97 3.86
N LEU A 107 -9.74 17.64 4.70
CA LEU A 107 -10.53 18.66 5.42
C LEU A 107 -9.64 19.55 6.31
N LEU A 108 -8.61 18.99 6.99
CA LEU A 108 -7.65 19.78 7.78
C LEU A 108 -6.78 20.72 6.93
N LEU A 109 -6.55 20.40 5.65
CA LEU A 109 -5.88 21.31 4.71
C LEU A 109 -6.74 22.55 4.40
N THR A 110 -8.07 22.42 4.37
CA THR A 110 -8.98 23.52 3.99
C THR A 110 -9.01 24.70 4.96
N TYR A 111 -8.64 24.51 6.23
CA TYR A 111 -8.59 25.60 7.20
C TYR A 111 -7.44 26.58 6.86
N SER A 112 -7.64 27.88 7.08
CA SER A 112 -6.54 28.85 7.05
C SER A 112 -5.56 28.61 8.20
N SER A 113 -4.34 29.13 8.08
CA SER A 113 -3.50 29.36 9.27
C SER A 113 -3.94 30.65 9.92
N ASN A 114 -4.12 30.67 11.25
CA ASN A 114 -4.39 31.90 11.97
C ASN A 114 -3.09 32.60 12.37
N GLY A 115 -2.81 33.72 11.69
CA GLY A 115 -1.76 34.69 12.03
C GLY A 115 -0.56 34.73 11.07
N ASN A 116 0.16 35.85 11.07
CA ASN A 116 1.35 36.09 10.26
C ASN A 116 2.58 35.33 10.82
N LYS A 117 2.54 34.00 10.81
CA LYS A 117 3.65 33.14 11.24
C LYS A 117 4.65 32.98 10.09
N GLN A 118 5.94 33.13 10.39
CA GLN A 118 6.99 32.77 9.45
C GLN A 118 7.30 31.28 9.55
N TYR A 119 7.20 30.55 8.44
CA TYR A 119 7.51 29.12 8.39
C TYR A 119 8.87 28.87 7.75
N ASN A 120 9.70 28.04 8.38
CA ASN A 120 10.94 27.51 7.82
C ASN A 120 10.71 26.03 7.49
N LEU A 121 10.83 25.63 6.22
CA LEU A 121 10.48 24.29 5.72
C LEU A 121 9.07 23.83 6.13
N GLY A 122 8.09 24.77 6.11
CA GLY A 122 6.71 24.52 6.53
C GLY A 122 6.49 24.32 8.03
N TYR A 123 7.49 24.62 8.86
CA TYR A 123 7.42 24.54 10.33
C TYR A 123 7.55 25.92 10.99
N ASN A 124 6.81 26.12 12.08
CA ASN A 124 7.07 27.16 13.06
C ASN A 124 6.99 26.55 14.46
N GLY A 125 7.98 26.77 15.34
CA GLY A 125 7.98 26.19 16.69
C GLY A 125 9.36 26.16 17.34
N PRO A 126 9.50 25.50 18.51
CA PRO A 126 10.70 25.58 19.37
C PRO A 126 11.94 24.83 18.84
N VAL A 127 11.87 24.21 17.65
CA VAL A 127 13.01 23.57 17.00
C VAL A 127 13.42 24.44 15.83
N ASP A 128 14.53 25.17 15.97
CA ASP A 128 14.97 26.04 14.89
C ASP A 128 15.44 25.22 13.66
N LEU A 129 14.95 25.63 12.50
CA LEU A 129 15.28 25.08 11.18
C LEU A 129 15.94 26.15 10.27
N SER A 130 16.20 27.36 10.79
CA SER A 130 16.83 28.47 10.06
C SER A 130 18.14 28.06 9.37
N HIS A 131 18.95 27.21 10.02
CA HIS A 131 20.21 26.68 9.51
C HIS A 131 20.07 25.94 8.16
N TYR A 132 18.89 25.41 7.83
CA TYR A 132 18.65 24.78 6.52
C TYR A 132 18.35 25.78 5.39
N LYS A 133 18.08 27.05 5.73
CA LYS A 133 17.81 28.13 4.77
C LYS A 133 19.09 28.80 4.27
N SER A 134 20.17 28.74 5.07
CA SER A 134 21.43 29.43 4.80
C SER A 134 22.35 28.74 3.79
N ALA A 135 22.01 27.55 3.31
CA ALA A 135 22.86 26.78 2.38
C ALA A 135 22.61 27.09 0.89
N ASP A 136 21.49 27.74 0.55
CA ASP A 136 20.97 27.81 -0.83
C ASP A 136 20.67 29.25 -1.31
N ILE A 137 21.18 30.26 -0.59
CA ILE A 137 21.07 31.69 -0.96
C ILE A 137 22.46 32.33 -1.05
N HIS A 138 23.34 31.69 -1.83
CA HIS A 138 24.50 32.34 -2.45
C HIS A 138 24.34 32.39 -3.98
N THR A 139 23.10 32.56 -4.46
CA THR A 139 22.79 32.88 -5.86
C THR A 139 23.19 34.31 -6.21
N HIS A 140 24.49 34.50 -6.49
CA HIS A 140 25.07 35.24 -7.62
C HIS A 140 24.46 36.58 -8.14
N HIS A 141 23.67 37.31 -7.34
CA HIS A 141 23.10 38.62 -7.70
C HIS A 141 23.73 39.81 -6.95
N ALA A 142 24.98 39.67 -6.50
CA ALA A 142 25.84 40.83 -6.31
C ALA A 142 26.34 41.28 -7.70
N LYS A 143 25.71 42.30 -8.29
CA LYS A 143 26.21 42.94 -9.52
C LYS A 143 27.50 43.70 -9.19
N ILE A 144 28.64 43.07 -9.43
CA ILE A 144 29.95 43.72 -9.32
C ILE A 144 30.12 44.61 -10.56
N GLU A 145 30.02 45.93 -10.38
CA GLU A 145 30.39 46.91 -11.40
C GLU A 145 31.92 46.80 -11.67
N PRO A 146 32.37 46.63 -12.92
CA PRO A 146 33.79 46.61 -13.23
C PRO A 146 34.39 48.02 -13.19
N SER A 147 35.11 48.34 -12.11
CA SER A 147 35.92 49.56 -12.07
C SER A 147 37.16 49.41 -12.96
N PHE A 148 37.15 50.07 -14.12
CA PHE A 148 38.35 50.25 -14.94
C PHE A 148 39.35 51.15 -14.22
N VAL A 149 40.25 50.55 -13.43
CA VAL A 149 41.44 51.24 -12.93
C VAL A 149 42.46 51.29 -14.07
N VAL A 150 42.53 52.43 -14.76
CA VAL A 150 43.60 52.71 -15.73
C VAL A 150 44.92 52.80 -14.97
N SER A 151 45.84 51.89 -15.29
CA SER A 151 47.17 51.84 -14.69
C SER A 151 48.21 52.54 -15.57
N GLU A 152 48.61 53.76 -15.22
CA GLU A 152 49.86 54.38 -15.73
C GLU A 152 50.75 54.89 -14.58
N GLN A 153 51.61 53.97 -14.13
CA GLN A 153 53.05 54.14 -13.86
C GLN A 153 53.61 55.38 -13.11
N LYS A 154 54.18 55.09 -11.93
CA LYS A 154 55.64 55.19 -11.64
C LYS A 154 56.24 56.54 -11.20
N LYS A 155 56.28 56.78 -9.87
CA LYS A 155 57.48 56.95 -8.99
C LYS A 155 57.10 57.37 -7.54
N LEU A 156 57.87 57.22 -6.44
CA LEU A 156 59.13 56.48 -6.12
C LEU A 156 59.21 56.22 -4.58
N ASP A 157 60.13 55.32 -4.19
CA ASP A 157 60.77 54.99 -2.89
C ASP A 157 61.06 56.14 -1.86
N PRO A 158 61.57 55.84 -0.64
CA PRO A 158 61.24 54.75 0.31
C PRO A 158 61.15 55.19 1.80
N SER A 159 60.39 54.50 2.66
CA SER A 159 60.77 54.35 4.09
C SER A 159 60.03 53.25 4.87
N LEU A 160 60.80 52.63 5.77
CA LEU A 160 60.48 51.80 6.95
C LEU A 160 59.74 50.44 6.83
N ASN A 161 60.40 49.45 7.42
CA ASN A 161 59.93 48.07 7.62
C ASN A 161 59.19 47.90 8.97
N LYS A 162 58.01 47.25 8.92
CA LYS A 162 57.68 46.01 9.66
C LYS A 162 57.79 45.96 11.20
N SER A 163 56.67 46.17 11.90
CA SER A 163 56.20 45.38 13.07
C SER A 163 54.67 45.58 13.21
N VAL A 164 53.82 44.54 13.13
CA VAL A 164 53.46 43.52 14.15
C VAL A 164 52.55 44.07 15.28
N ASN A 165 51.30 43.58 15.25
CA ASN A 165 50.34 43.38 16.36
C ASN A 165 49.52 44.54 16.99
N SER A 166 48.19 44.39 16.79
CA SER A 166 47.14 44.37 17.83
C SER A 166 46.45 45.66 18.30
N THR A 167 45.19 45.44 18.69
CA THR A 167 44.28 46.28 19.51
C THR A 167 43.88 47.66 18.99
N VAL A 168 42.60 47.78 18.58
CA VAL A 168 41.83 49.02 18.68
C VAL A 168 40.47 48.67 19.31
N GLU A 169 40.36 48.90 20.62
CA GLU A 169 39.07 49.24 21.22
C GLU A 169 38.64 50.62 20.72
N ASN A 170 37.34 50.86 20.57
CA ASN A 170 36.81 52.22 20.48
C ASN A 170 35.51 52.32 21.28
N ILE A 171 35.44 53.37 22.09
CA ILE A 171 34.38 53.67 23.06
C ILE A 171 33.57 54.86 22.52
N ASP A 172 32.25 54.84 22.76
CA ASP A 172 31.22 55.92 22.79
C ASP A 172 31.42 57.22 21.96
N TYR A 173 30.38 57.83 21.34
CA TYR A 173 29.26 58.45 22.05
C TYR A 173 28.17 59.02 21.10
N ASN A 174 26.99 59.31 21.68
CA ASN A 174 25.99 60.33 21.30
C ASN A 174 25.03 60.14 20.10
N ASN A 175 23.83 59.63 20.43
CA ASN A 175 22.61 60.42 20.63
C ASN A 175 22.18 61.46 19.55
N THR A 176 21.02 61.23 18.91
CA THR A 176 20.06 62.30 18.56
C THR A 176 18.63 61.75 18.49
N GLN A 177 17.70 62.47 19.12
CA GLN A 177 16.25 62.24 19.13
C GLN A 177 15.57 63.51 18.61
N PHE A 178 14.63 63.41 17.67
CA PHE A 178 13.82 64.58 17.26
C PHE A 178 12.36 64.24 16.92
N ASN A 179 11.48 65.16 17.30
CA ASN A 179 10.01 65.09 17.30
C ASN A 179 9.42 65.40 15.92
N ALA A 180 8.40 64.69 15.43
CA ALA A 180 6.95 64.84 15.68
C ALA A 180 6.29 66.12 15.09
N SER A 181 5.25 65.93 14.27
CA SER A 181 4.12 66.85 14.06
C SER A 181 3.01 66.16 13.24
N ALA A 182 1.75 66.39 13.58
CA ALA A 182 0.60 65.83 12.90
C ALA A 182 -0.02 66.83 11.90
N ILE A 183 -0.54 66.34 10.78
CA ILE A 183 -1.56 67.02 9.98
C ILE A 183 -2.72 66.04 9.80
N ALA A 184 -3.94 66.53 10.05
CA ALA A 184 -5.14 65.72 10.03
C ALA A 184 -5.91 65.84 8.71
N ALA A 185 -6.74 64.81 8.48
CA ALA A 185 -7.82 64.69 7.50
C ALA A 185 -7.46 64.38 6.02
N PRO A 186 -8.34 63.67 5.29
CA PRO A 186 -9.44 62.81 5.76
C PRO A 186 -9.06 61.33 5.71
N GLN A 187 -9.59 60.53 6.64
CA GLN A 187 -9.73 59.09 6.40
C GLN A 187 -10.82 58.89 5.34
N THR A 188 -10.44 58.92 4.06
CA THR A 188 -11.26 58.26 3.05
C THR A 188 -11.25 56.78 3.36
N THR A 189 -12.44 56.23 3.58
CA THR A 189 -12.68 54.79 3.74
C THR A 189 -12.45 54.08 2.41
N GLN A 190 -11.22 54.10 1.90
CA GLN A 190 -10.77 53.15 0.89
C GLN A 190 -10.62 51.79 1.57
N LYS A 191 -11.79 51.17 1.73
CA LYS A 191 -11.99 49.74 1.60
C LYS A 191 -11.40 49.34 0.25
N ASN A 192 -10.08 49.22 0.19
CA ASN A 192 -9.37 48.78 -0.98
C ASN A 192 -9.93 47.40 -1.30
N GLN A 193 -10.64 47.32 -2.42
CA GLN A 193 -11.06 46.08 -3.06
C GLN A 193 -9.80 45.43 -3.67
N GLY A 194 -8.80 45.18 -2.82
CA GLY A 194 -7.90 44.06 -3.05
C GLY A 194 -8.79 42.84 -3.14
N ILE A 195 -8.73 42.21 -4.31
CA ILE A 195 -9.45 40.99 -4.71
C ILE A 195 -9.72 40.14 -3.46
N ASP A 196 -10.99 39.80 -3.22
CA ASP A 196 -11.36 38.73 -2.28
C ASP A 196 -10.74 37.43 -2.82
N THR A 197 -9.45 37.22 -2.51
CA THR A 197 -8.76 35.94 -2.61
C THR A 197 -9.28 35.08 -1.46
N SER A 198 -10.59 34.86 -1.47
CA SER A 198 -11.30 33.89 -0.66
C SER A 198 -10.47 32.62 -0.68
N ASP A 199 -9.92 32.28 0.50
CA ASP A 199 -8.87 31.28 0.60
C ASP A 199 -9.33 30.02 -0.13
N LEU A 200 -8.50 29.48 -1.03
CA LEU A 200 -8.87 28.31 -1.84
C LEU A 200 -9.29 27.14 -0.93
N GLY A 201 -8.70 27.04 0.27
CA GLY A 201 -9.17 26.10 1.28
C GLY A 201 -10.58 26.41 1.79
N GLU A 202 -10.87 27.67 2.12
CA GLU A 202 -12.17 28.09 2.67
C GLU A 202 -13.31 27.94 1.66
N THR A 203 -13.09 28.28 0.39
CA THR A 203 -14.10 28.07 -0.69
C THR A 203 -14.42 26.59 -0.88
N ILE A 204 -13.40 25.72 -0.94
CA ILE A 204 -13.56 24.26 -0.98
C ILE A 204 -14.34 23.76 0.25
N ARG A 205 -14.00 24.24 1.44
CA ARG A 205 -14.70 23.90 2.70
C ARG A 205 -16.17 24.29 2.66
N HIS A 206 -16.51 25.47 2.15
CA HIS A 206 -17.89 25.92 2.04
C HIS A 206 -18.70 25.07 1.06
N ILE A 207 -18.12 24.67 -0.08
CA ILE A 207 -18.76 23.73 -1.02
C ILE A 207 -18.99 22.37 -0.35
N LEU A 208 -17.98 21.82 0.32
CA LEU A 208 -18.04 20.51 0.96
C LEU A 208 -19.07 20.45 2.12
N LEU A 209 -19.06 21.45 3.01
CA LEU A 209 -19.95 21.50 4.17
C LEU A 209 -21.38 21.94 3.83
N LYS A 210 -21.61 22.64 2.70
CA LYS A 210 -22.96 22.93 2.17
C LYS A 210 -23.75 21.64 1.95
N HIS A 211 -23.08 20.57 1.52
CA HIS A 211 -23.67 19.25 1.30
C HIS A 211 -23.47 18.29 2.50
N LYS A 212 -23.49 18.80 3.75
CA LYS A 212 -23.30 18.00 4.98
C LYS A 212 -24.16 16.73 5.08
N LYS A 213 -25.39 16.72 4.53
CA LYS A 213 -26.26 15.53 4.49
C LYS A 213 -25.68 14.45 3.56
N THR A 214 -25.19 14.84 2.39
CA THR A 214 -24.52 13.96 1.43
C THR A 214 -23.19 13.43 1.96
N LEU A 215 -22.42 14.27 2.66
CA LEU A 215 -21.19 13.85 3.36
C LEU A 215 -21.48 12.75 4.42
N LEU A 216 -22.49 12.97 5.26
CA LEU A 216 -22.91 11.98 6.27
C LEU A 216 -23.40 10.66 5.64
N LEU A 217 -24.14 10.73 4.52
CA LEU A 217 -24.54 9.54 3.77
C LEU A 217 -23.34 8.77 3.20
N ALA A 218 -22.33 9.47 2.66
CA ALA A 218 -21.12 8.83 2.14
C ALA A 218 -20.32 8.14 3.26
N VAL A 219 -20.14 8.80 4.42
CA VAL A 219 -19.48 8.19 5.59
C VAL A 219 -20.27 6.97 6.09
N SER A 220 -21.59 7.06 6.17
CA SER A 220 -22.46 5.93 6.55
C SER A 220 -22.32 4.74 5.59
N PHE A 221 -22.26 5.00 4.28
CA PHE A 221 -22.06 3.97 3.26
C PHE A 221 -20.72 3.25 3.42
N PHE A 222 -19.63 3.98 3.67
CA PHE A 222 -18.33 3.36 3.97
C PHE A 222 -18.33 2.54 5.27
N ILE A 223 -19.04 2.98 6.31
CA ILE A 223 -19.21 2.20 7.55
C ILE A 223 -19.97 0.89 7.26
N VAL A 224 -21.02 0.93 6.44
CA VAL A 224 -21.73 -0.28 6.00
C VAL A 224 -20.80 -1.22 5.22
N ILE A 225 -19.96 -0.72 4.31
CA ILE A 225 -18.95 -1.52 3.60
C ILE A 225 -17.95 -2.19 4.56
N ILE A 226 -17.52 -1.49 5.61
CA ILE A 226 -16.64 -2.06 6.64
C ILE A 226 -17.35 -3.22 7.34
N PHE A 227 -18.57 -3.01 7.80
CA PHE A 227 -19.33 -4.05 8.50
C PHE A 227 -19.67 -5.23 7.59
N THR A 228 -20.03 -5.02 6.32
CA THR A 228 -20.29 -6.13 5.39
C THR A 228 -19.02 -6.90 5.08
N ALA A 229 -17.87 -6.26 4.85
CA ALA A 229 -16.59 -6.94 4.64
C ALA A 229 -16.15 -7.80 5.85
N ILE A 230 -16.39 -7.32 7.07
CA ILE A 230 -16.17 -8.08 8.31
C ILE A 230 -17.20 -9.21 8.45
N TYR A 231 -18.44 -9.01 8.01
CA TYR A 231 -19.50 -10.03 8.09
C TYR A 231 -19.30 -11.16 7.06
N THR A 232 -18.84 -10.83 5.84
CA THR A 232 -18.53 -11.82 4.79
C THR A 232 -17.28 -12.64 5.09
N THR A 233 -16.40 -12.18 5.99
CA THR A 233 -15.26 -12.99 6.46
C THR A 233 -15.59 -13.86 7.68
N SER A 234 -16.76 -13.66 8.31
CA SER A 234 -17.19 -14.41 9.50
C SER A 234 -18.41 -15.31 9.28
N SER A 235 -19.09 -15.22 8.13
CA SER A 235 -20.21 -16.08 7.76
C SER A 235 -19.80 -17.10 6.69
N PRO A 236 -20.11 -18.40 6.85
CA PRO A 236 -20.01 -19.35 5.75
C PRO A 236 -21.08 -19.01 4.69
N THR A 237 -20.64 -18.62 3.50
CA THR A 237 -21.53 -18.13 2.43
C THR A 237 -22.46 -19.23 1.93
N THR A 238 -23.77 -19.07 2.13
CA THR A 238 -24.78 -19.88 1.44
C THR A 238 -25.00 -19.31 0.04
N GLU A 239 -24.46 -19.97 -0.99
CA GLU A 239 -24.68 -19.57 -2.38
C GLU A 239 -26.10 -19.92 -2.85
N ILE A 240 -26.91 -18.89 -3.13
CA ILE A 240 -28.16 -19.06 -3.87
C ILE A 240 -27.84 -18.92 -5.36
N SER A 241 -27.95 -20.02 -6.10
CA SER A 241 -27.66 -20.06 -7.54
C SER A 241 -28.73 -19.36 -8.38
N GLN A 242 -28.30 -18.46 -9.28
CA GLN A 242 -29.04 -18.12 -10.49
C GLN A 242 -28.10 -18.19 -11.69
N HIS A 243 -28.59 -18.73 -12.81
CA HIS A 243 -27.78 -19.00 -13.99
C HIS A 243 -27.51 -17.75 -14.85
N GLN A 244 -26.28 -17.70 -15.38
CA GLN A 244 -25.86 -17.02 -16.61
C GLN A 244 -26.11 -15.51 -16.75
N GLN A 245 -25.04 -14.72 -16.62
CA GLN A 245 -24.42 -14.16 -17.83
C GLN A 245 -22.94 -13.79 -17.58
N ALA A 246 -22.15 -13.80 -18.66
CA ALA A 246 -20.70 -13.65 -18.57
C ALA A 246 -20.28 -12.23 -18.19
N SER A 247 -19.52 -12.11 -17.10
CA SER A 247 -18.58 -10.99 -16.90
C SER A 247 -17.41 -11.46 -16.04
N ILE A 248 -16.21 -11.10 -16.47
CA ILE A 248 -14.94 -11.54 -15.87
C ILE A 248 -14.64 -10.64 -14.67
N SER A 249 -14.48 -11.21 -13.47
CA SER A 249 -13.41 -10.85 -12.52
C SER A 249 -13.45 -11.65 -11.20
N ASN A 250 -12.34 -12.35 -10.95
CA ASN A 250 -11.72 -12.52 -9.63
C ASN A 250 -12.57 -13.06 -8.46
N ILE A 251 -12.83 -14.36 -8.49
CA ILE A 251 -12.82 -15.14 -7.24
C ILE A 251 -11.37 -15.17 -6.73
N GLN A 252 -11.17 -14.88 -5.44
CA GLN A 252 -9.88 -15.00 -4.79
C GLN A 252 -9.47 -16.48 -4.76
N GLN A 253 -8.66 -16.88 -5.74
CA GLN A 253 -7.97 -18.17 -5.71
C GLN A 253 -7.14 -18.25 -4.43
N ASN A 254 -7.53 -19.14 -3.52
CA ASN A 254 -6.51 -20.05 -2.98
C ASN A 254 -5.76 -20.58 -4.19
N GLN A 255 -4.42 -20.51 -4.20
CA GLN A 255 -3.60 -21.00 -5.31
C GLN A 255 -3.64 -22.55 -5.37
N SER A 256 -4.81 -23.11 -5.71
CA SER A 256 -4.82 -24.24 -6.61
C SER A 256 -4.09 -23.78 -7.86
N LEU A 257 -2.96 -24.43 -8.14
CA LEU A 257 -2.28 -24.25 -9.41
C LEU A 257 -3.27 -24.65 -10.50
N ILE A 258 -3.89 -23.68 -11.17
CA ILE A 258 -4.74 -23.94 -12.33
C ILE A 258 -3.81 -24.30 -13.48
N PHE A 259 -3.49 -25.58 -13.50
CA PHE A 259 -2.80 -26.25 -14.57
C PHE A 259 -3.68 -26.27 -15.82
N GLU A 260 -3.12 -25.91 -16.97
CA GLU A 260 -3.84 -25.99 -18.25
C GLU A 260 -4.07 -27.46 -18.59
N ARG A 261 -5.33 -27.91 -18.51
CA ARG A 261 -5.70 -29.30 -18.81
C ARG A 261 -5.63 -29.54 -20.32
N SER A 262 -4.57 -30.21 -20.77
CA SER A 262 -4.38 -30.62 -22.16
C SER A 262 -4.38 -32.15 -22.29
N ALA A 263 -4.43 -32.65 -23.53
CA ALA A 263 -4.29 -34.09 -23.83
C ALA A 263 -5.30 -34.98 -23.08
N GLN A 264 -6.60 -34.68 -23.16
CA GLN A 264 -7.60 -35.56 -22.55
C GLN A 264 -7.48 -36.99 -23.09
N LEU A 265 -7.46 -37.96 -22.18
CA LEU A 265 -7.53 -39.39 -22.48
C LEU A 265 -8.45 -40.09 -21.47
N ASP A 266 -9.61 -40.52 -21.94
CA ASP A 266 -10.58 -41.25 -21.12
C ASP A 266 -10.14 -42.71 -20.93
N MET A 267 -10.25 -43.21 -19.70
CA MET A 267 -9.74 -44.52 -19.29
C MET A 267 -10.88 -45.50 -19.00
N PRO A 268 -10.64 -46.83 -19.01
CA PRO A 268 -11.71 -47.83 -19.02
C PRO A 268 -12.61 -47.89 -17.76
N ASP A 269 -12.22 -47.23 -16.67
CA ASP A 269 -12.89 -47.31 -15.36
C ASP A 269 -13.39 -45.93 -14.89
N ASN A 270 -13.95 -45.14 -15.82
CA ASN A 270 -14.59 -43.84 -15.57
C ASN A 270 -13.70 -42.78 -14.90
N PHE A 271 -12.38 -42.84 -15.15
CA PHE A 271 -11.44 -41.77 -14.86
C PHE A 271 -10.81 -41.26 -16.16
N THR A 272 -10.33 -40.02 -16.15
CA THR A 272 -9.75 -39.36 -17.32
C THR A 272 -8.39 -38.79 -16.96
N LEU A 273 -7.42 -38.93 -17.87
CA LEU A 273 -6.08 -38.37 -17.74
C LEU A 273 -5.98 -37.05 -18.51
N PHE A 274 -5.29 -36.08 -17.92
CA PHE A 274 -4.84 -34.87 -18.58
C PHE A 274 -3.35 -34.66 -18.29
N LEU A 275 -2.68 -33.93 -19.19
CA LEU A 275 -1.32 -33.42 -18.99
C LEU A 275 -1.36 -31.90 -18.88
N ASN A 276 -0.69 -31.36 -17.86
CA ASN A 276 -0.52 -29.92 -17.72
C ASN A 276 0.54 -29.35 -18.67
N GLN A 277 0.69 -28.01 -18.69
CA GLN A 277 1.66 -27.30 -19.53
C GLN A 277 3.13 -27.66 -19.27
N TYR A 278 3.43 -28.39 -18.20
CA TYR A 278 4.74 -28.90 -17.80
C TYR A 278 4.85 -30.44 -17.91
N ASN A 279 3.90 -31.12 -18.59
CA ASN A 279 3.77 -32.58 -18.62
C ASN A 279 3.58 -33.25 -17.25
N GLY A 280 3.04 -32.54 -16.26
CA GLY A 280 2.53 -33.11 -15.02
C GLY A 280 1.19 -33.82 -15.24
N LEU A 281 1.06 -35.05 -14.75
CA LEU A 281 -0.19 -35.81 -14.84
C LEU A 281 -1.27 -35.22 -13.93
N ILE A 282 -2.50 -35.18 -14.43
CA ILE A 282 -3.72 -34.90 -13.67
C ILE A 282 -4.67 -36.08 -13.89
N ILE A 283 -5.20 -36.63 -12.79
CA ILE A 283 -6.23 -37.67 -12.82
C ILE A 283 -7.56 -37.02 -12.43
N HIS A 284 -8.57 -37.19 -13.27
CA HIS A 284 -9.94 -36.73 -13.06
C HIS A 284 -10.88 -37.93 -12.85
N TRP A 285 -11.82 -37.80 -11.92
CA TRP A 285 -12.94 -38.73 -11.77
C TRP A 285 -14.19 -38.00 -11.26
N GLN A 286 -15.34 -38.68 -11.32
CA GLN A 286 -16.59 -38.19 -10.74
C GLN A 286 -16.99 -39.01 -9.51
N ALA A 287 -17.48 -38.33 -8.48
CA ALA A 287 -18.03 -38.95 -7.27
C ALA A 287 -19.12 -38.06 -6.64
N ASP A 288 -19.78 -38.59 -5.60
CA ASP A 288 -20.86 -37.90 -4.88
C ASP A 288 -20.36 -36.63 -4.15
N GLU A 289 -21.30 -35.71 -3.84
CA GLU A 289 -20.99 -34.46 -3.15
C GLU A 289 -20.32 -34.74 -1.78
N PRO A 290 -19.13 -34.18 -1.52
CA PRO A 290 -18.33 -34.56 -0.36
C PRO A 290 -18.87 -34.01 0.96
N SER A 291 -18.62 -34.76 2.03
CA SER A 291 -18.84 -34.32 3.42
C SER A 291 -17.77 -33.36 3.94
N VAL A 292 -16.65 -33.18 3.22
CA VAL A 292 -15.48 -32.38 3.64
C VAL A 292 -15.10 -31.37 2.56
N ASN A 293 -15.03 -30.09 2.91
CA ASN A 293 -14.75 -28.98 1.97
C ASN A 293 -13.27 -28.83 1.57
N GLN A 294 -12.37 -29.71 2.00
CA GLN A 294 -10.92 -29.59 1.75
C GLN A 294 -10.28 -30.97 1.56
N PHE A 295 -9.94 -31.30 0.31
CA PHE A 295 -9.45 -32.64 -0.06
C PHE A 295 -7.96 -32.84 0.16
N TRP A 296 -7.08 -32.07 -0.50
CA TRP A 296 -5.64 -32.13 -0.20
C TRP A 296 -4.88 -30.96 -0.83
N SER A 297 -3.92 -30.40 -0.09
CA SER A 297 -2.86 -29.57 -0.67
C SER A 297 -1.54 -29.84 0.04
N LEU A 298 -0.50 -30.09 -0.76
CA LEU A 298 0.86 -30.33 -0.29
C LEU A 298 1.52 -29.05 0.24
N VAL A 299 1.09 -27.87 -0.24
CA VAL A 299 1.71 -26.58 0.10
C VAL A 299 1.46 -26.20 1.56
N ASN A 300 0.27 -26.47 2.07
CA ASN A 300 -0.11 -26.26 3.48
C ASN A 300 -0.16 -27.57 4.29
N ALA A 301 -0.01 -28.73 3.65
CA ALA A 301 -0.17 -30.06 4.24
C ALA A 301 -1.53 -30.24 4.96
N GLN A 302 -2.61 -29.76 4.33
CA GLN A 302 -3.96 -29.81 4.89
C GLN A 302 -4.97 -30.44 3.92
N GLY A 303 -5.81 -31.31 4.44
CA GLY A 303 -6.92 -31.97 3.76
C GLY A 303 -7.18 -33.34 4.38
N ASP A 304 -7.82 -34.20 3.59
CA ASP A 304 -7.96 -35.63 3.83
C ASP A 304 -6.63 -36.36 3.53
N ASP A 305 -6.15 -37.13 4.51
CA ASP A 305 -4.95 -37.97 4.38
C ASP A 305 -5.11 -39.08 3.33
N SER A 306 -6.35 -39.52 3.04
CA SER A 306 -6.64 -40.49 1.97
C SER A 306 -6.27 -39.96 0.58
N CYS A 307 -6.28 -38.62 0.41
CA CYS A 307 -5.95 -37.92 -0.82
C CYS A 307 -4.45 -37.58 -0.96
N GLN A 308 -3.63 -37.78 0.07
CA GLN A 308 -2.19 -37.40 0.09
C GLN A 308 -1.33 -38.15 -0.95
N GLN A 309 -1.73 -39.38 -1.32
CA GLN A 309 -0.91 -40.25 -2.16
C GLN A 309 -1.77 -41.23 -2.97
N ILE A 310 -1.40 -41.45 -4.23
CA ILE A 310 -1.92 -42.56 -5.02
C ILE A 310 -1.16 -43.84 -4.66
N SER A 311 -1.88 -44.92 -4.34
CA SER A 311 -1.32 -46.21 -3.94
C SER A 311 -1.76 -47.31 -4.90
N PHE A 312 -0.79 -47.97 -5.55
CA PHE A 312 -1.03 -49.09 -6.47
C PHE A 312 -1.06 -50.44 -5.74
N ASN A 313 -1.77 -51.43 -6.30
CA ASN A 313 -1.91 -52.75 -5.69
C ASN A 313 -0.57 -53.50 -5.47
N LYS A 314 0.44 -53.19 -6.29
CA LYS A 314 1.85 -53.59 -6.11
C LYS A 314 2.73 -52.50 -6.74
N GLY A 315 3.52 -51.76 -5.97
CA GLY A 315 4.46 -50.77 -6.52
C GLY A 315 4.76 -49.61 -5.58
N GLU A 316 5.41 -48.57 -6.13
CA GLU A 316 5.67 -47.29 -5.46
C GLU A 316 4.36 -46.52 -5.22
N LYS A 317 4.37 -45.64 -4.23
CA LYS A 317 3.32 -44.64 -3.99
C LYS A 317 3.80 -43.30 -4.50
N PHE A 318 2.92 -42.51 -5.11
CA PHE A 318 3.25 -41.18 -5.60
C PHE A 318 2.44 -40.13 -4.84
N ARG A 319 3.07 -39.00 -4.51
CA ARG A 319 2.45 -37.94 -3.72
C ARG A 319 1.60 -37.03 -4.61
N THR A 320 0.39 -36.70 -4.19
CA THR A 320 -0.42 -35.66 -4.84
C THR A 320 0.11 -34.28 -4.43
N LEU A 321 0.16 -33.36 -5.39
CA LEU A 321 0.44 -31.95 -5.11
C LEU A 321 -0.81 -31.26 -4.56
N THR A 322 -1.94 -31.50 -5.21
CA THR A 322 -3.26 -30.97 -4.84
C THR A 322 -4.33 -31.97 -5.24
N VAL A 323 -5.40 -32.03 -4.45
CA VAL A 323 -6.69 -32.57 -4.87
C VAL A 323 -7.74 -31.49 -4.69
N SER A 324 -8.47 -31.19 -5.76
CA SER A 324 -9.52 -30.18 -5.81
C SER A 324 -10.80 -30.74 -6.42
N VAL A 325 -11.95 -30.16 -6.08
CA VAL A 325 -13.24 -30.50 -6.68
C VAL A 325 -13.83 -29.29 -7.38
N GLU A 326 -14.20 -29.48 -8.66
CA GLU A 326 -14.93 -28.51 -9.45
C GLU A 326 -16.39 -28.97 -9.61
N ASN A 327 -17.34 -28.03 -9.55
CA ASN A 327 -18.78 -28.30 -9.69
C ASN A 327 -19.31 -29.38 -8.72
N LYS A 328 -18.78 -29.44 -7.49
CA LYS A 328 -19.13 -30.38 -6.39
C LYS A 328 -18.87 -31.88 -6.62
N ILE A 329 -18.77 -32.35 -7.87
CA ILE A 329 -18.67 -33.78 -8.21
C ILE A 329 -17.45 -34.17 -9.04
N ASN A 330 -16.70 -33.21 -9.60
CA ASN A 330 -15.54 -33.51 -10.46
C ASN A 330 -14.25 -33.35 -9.66
N HIS A 331 -13.60 -34.46 -9.33
CA HIS A 331 -12.36 -34.48 -8.56
C HIS A 331 -11.16 -34.45 -9.49
N TYR A 332 -10.15 -33.65 -9.16
CA TYR A 332 -8.89 -33.54 -9.91
C TYR A 332 -7.71 -33.69 -8.95
N ALA A 333 -6.89 -34.73 -9.16
CA ALA A 333 -5.63 -34.92 -8.45
C ALA A 333 -4.46 -34.59 -9.37
N SER A 334 -3.63 -33.63 -8.97
CA SER A 334 -2.45 -33.18 -9.73
C SER A 334 -1.16 -33.77 -9.16
N PHE A 335 -0.25 -34.20 -10.03
CA PHE A 335 1.02 -34.83 -9.67
C PHE A 335 2.23 -34.04 -10.18
N SER A 336 3.41 -34.35 -9.63
CA SER A 336 4.68 -33.74 -10.08
C SER A 336 5.03 -34.17 -11.51
N PRO A 337 5.46 -33.25 -12.39
CA PRO A 337 6.03 -33.60 -13.68
C PRO A 337 7.18 -34.60 -13.62
N LEU A 338 7.94 -34.61 -12.52
CA LEU A 338 9.05 -35.55 -12.28
C LEU A 338 8.56 -36.99 -12.07
N ASP A 339 7.32 -37.16 -11.61
CA ASP A 339 6.71 -38.47 -11.34
C ASP A 339 5.89 -38.99 -12.52
N THR A 340 5.52 -38.14 -13.50
CA THR A 340 4.59 -38.48 -14.60
C THR A 340 4.96 -39.77 -15.33
N GLN A 341 6.22 -39.95 -15.73
CA GLN A 341 6.65 -41.13 -16.49
C GLN A 341 6.43 -42.42 -15.68
N LYS A 342 6.94 -42.47 -14.45
CA LYS A 342 6.76 -43.60 -13.53
C LYS A 342 5.28 -43.86 -13.21
N LEU A 343 4.51 -42.80 -13.05
CA LEU A 343 3.09 -42.86 -12.74
C LEU A 343 2.26 -43.41 -13.93
N LEU A 344 2.59 -43.00 -15.16
CA LEU A 344 1.99 -43.54 -16.38
C LEU A 344 2.40 -45.00 -16.63
N GLN A 345 3.65 -45.38 -16.39
CA GLN A 345 4.08 -46.78 -16.40
C GLN A 345 3.32 -47.61 -15.35
N ALA A 346 3.09 -47.06 -14.15
CA ALA A 346 2.26 -47.71 -13.14
C ALA A 346 0.80 -47.86 -13.57
N ILE A 347 0.21 -46.84 -14.21
CA ILE A 347 -1.15 -46.90 -14.79
C ILE A 347 -1.23 -47.92 -15.93
N ALA A 348 -0.18 -48.08 -16.74
CA ALA A 348 -0.14 -49.07 -17.83
C ALA A 348 -0.03 -50.52 -17.32
N PHE A 349 0.87 -50.78 -16.36
CA PHE A 349 1.30 -52.16 -16.03
C PHE A 349 0.81 -52.71 -14.68
N ARG A 350 0.13 -51.91 -13.84
CA ARG A 350 -0.44 -52.39 -12.56
C ARG A 350 -1.91 -52.80 -12.72
N GLY A 351 -2.47 -53.46 -11.71
CA GLY A 351 -3.84 -54.00 -11.77
C GLY A 351 -4.92 -53.03 -11.29
N SER A 352 -4.62 -52.24 -10.27
CA SER A 352 -5.53 -51.22 -9.72
C SER A 352 -4.75 -50.18 -8.91
N PHE A 353 -5.30 -48.98 -8.77
CA PHE A 353 -4.84 -47.98 -7.80
C PHE A 353 -5.95 -47.57 -6.83
N SER A 354 -5.55 -46.83 -5.80
CA SER A 354 -6.43 -46.21 -4.81
C SER A 354 -5.96 -44.77 -4.53
N LEU A 355 -6.92 -43.87 -4.39
CA LEU A 355 -6.72 -42.43 -4.25
C LEU A 355 -8.01 -41.81 -3.66
N CYS A 356 -7.89 -41.01 -2.59
CA CYS A 356 -9.04 -40.40 -1.92
C CYS A 356 -10.12 -41.41 -1.50
N ASP A 357 -9.70 -42.57 -0.96
CA ASP A 357 -10.52 -43.76 -0.67
C ASP A 357 -11.27 -44.43 -1.85
N PHE A 358 -11.27 -43.82 -3.05
CA PHE A 358 -11.71 -44.47 -4.28
C PHE A 358 -10.68 -45.49 -4.77
N LYS A 359 -11.16 -46.53 -5.46
CA LYS A 359 -10.33 -47.61 -6.02
C LYS A 359 -10.70 -47.85 -7.47
N PHE A 360 -9.70 -47.80 -8.34
CA PHE A 360 -9.87 -47.86 -9.80
C PHE A 360 -9.13 -49.07 -10.39
N SER A 361 -9.79 -49.75 -11.31
CA SER A 361 -9.26 -50.81 -12.16
C SER A 361 -8.40 -50.24 -13.28
N LEU A 362 -7.25 -50.87 -13.53
CA LEU A 362 -6.34 -50.49 -14.63
C LEU A 362 -6.44 -51.45 -15.83
N LYS A 363 -7.47 -52.30 -15.87
CA LYS A 363 -7.66 -53.28 -16.93
C LYS A 363 -7.94 -52.56 -18.27
N GLY A 364 -6.98 -52.63 -19.19
CA GLY A 364 -7.06 -51.99 -20.51
C GLY A 364 -6.34 -50.64 -20.59
N SER A 365 -5.83 -50.10 -19.48
CA SER A 365 -5.11 -48.82 -19.43
C SER A 365 -3.92 -48.77 -20.40
N GLN A 366 -3.12 -49.83 -20.49
CA GLN A 366 -2.01 -49.94 -21.45
C GLN A 366 -2.48 -49.72 -22.90
N ALA A 367 -3.61 -50.32 -23.27
CA ALA A 367 -4.15 -50.22 -24.63
C ALA A 367 -4.79 -48.85 -24.92
N ALA A 368 -5.23 -48.12 -23.90
CA ALA A 368 -5.68 -46.73 -24.03
C ALA A 368 -4.49 -45.78 -24.22
N LEU A 369 -3.46 -45.92 -23.37
CA LEU A 369 -2.23 -45.10 -23.41
C LEU A 369 -1.50 -45.22 -24.76
N ASN A 370 -1.29 -46.45 -25.25
CA ASN A 370 -0.62 -46.70 -26.54
C ASN A 370 -1.34 -46.08 -27.76
N LYS A 371 -2.65 -45.83 -27.69
CA LYS A 371 -3.42 -45.26 -28.80
C LYS A 371 -3.26 -43.74 -28.92
N ASN A 372 -2.79 -43.07 -27.86
CA ASN A 372 -2.61 -41.63 -27.85
C ASN A 372 -1.11 -41.33 -27.94
N SER A 373 -0.68 -40.73 -29.06
CA SER A 373 0.73 -40.45 -29.33
C SER A 373 1.41 -39.65 -28.21
N ARG A 374 0.69 -38.75 -27.54
CA ARG A 374 1.25 -37.93 -26.45
C ARG A 374 1.51 -38.69 -25.15
N TYR A 375 0.85 -39.83 -24.95
CA TYR A 375 1.05 -40.68 -23.78
C TYR A 375 1.97 -41.86 -24.08
N ALA A 376 2.02 -42.33 -25.33
CA ALA A 376 2.88 -43.43 -25.76
C ALA A 376 4.37 -43.15 -25.46
N ASP A 377 4.84 -41.92 -25.64
CA ASP A 377 6.23 -41.49 -25.38
C ASP A 377 6.68 -41.68 -23.91
N PHE A 378 5.76 -41.84 -22.96
CA PHE A 378 6.07 -42.07 -21.55
C PHE A 378 6.11 -43.57 -21.16
N ILE A 379 5.71 -44.47 -22.06
CA ILE A 379 5.62 -45.91 -21.81
C ILE A 379 6.83 -46.63 -22.41
N GLU A 380 7.81 -46.91 -21.56
CA GLU A 380 8.93 -47.81 -21.87
C GLU A 380 8.50 -49.27 -21.65
N TYR A 381 9.09 -50.17 -22.44
CA TYR A 381 8.71 -51.59 -22.56
C TYR A 381 9.82 -52.54 -22.12
#